data_AF-A0A517M489-F1
#
_entry.id   AF-A0A517M489-F1
#
_cell.length_a   1.000
_cell.length_b   1.000
_cell.length_c   1.000
_cell.angle_alpha   90.00
_cell.angle_beta   90.00
_cell.angle_gamma   90.00
#
_symmetry.space_group_name_H-M   'P 1'
#
loop_
_entity.id
_entity.type
_entity.pdbx_description
1 polymer ?
#
loop_
_entity_poly.entity_id
_entity_poly.type
_entity_poly.pdbx_seq_one_letter_code
_entity_poly.pdbx_strand_id
1 'polypeptide(L)'
;MRLNLFKCSTLVILLVVAVSVCRGDEADTSPVAPAEQASATANTDAPMHRWVSQLSSPQYRLRELATTRLLLAGSAAVPALEAGLRDGDLETTSRILSVLRKMSVAFDPQQQTRDLAWESLERVGAAGASSAATRAQLAMDEVRDDRKERAMEVLTGSGIFIGFGEYHLASSVVSNNYHMRIPKDWSGNVATLSWLTWLHGVETVILSGDKITAEVVDHVATIPDMKNLVIRDTTISVDDIKGLIDLTRLDHFQLVNVSAGDEFIDTLAQLPLRRGLTLFGTDITLEGYERLKSSFPNLEIQCRGGFLGVRCSPLNPNCEVGTVEPNTAAAEAGVRSGDVITKFGEFDVKSFADLQAAIAKQTAAEKPIPMQINRIVEEQVEVELPNEEGEPTPKLIRTIRRQKTFTLTVKLKRQFP
;
A
#
# COMPACT_ATOMS: atom_id res chain seq x y z
N MET A 1 18.85 -7.93 -39.59
CA MET A 1 20.30 -7.63 -39.65
C MET A 1 20.95 -8.23 -38.42
N ARG A 2 21.74 -9.29 -38.59
CA ARG A 2 22.53 -9.94 -37.53
C ARG A 2 23.93 -9.33 -37.56
N LEU A 3 24.46 -8.86 -36.43
CA LEU A 3 25.88 -8.50 -36.29
C LEU A 3 26.58 -9.55 -35.42
N ASN A 4 27.64 -10.12 -35.99
CA ASN A 4 28.50 -11.15 -35.40
C ASN A 4 29.67 -10.52 -34.62
N LEU A 5 29.98 -11.17 -33.50
CA LEU A 5 31.29 -11.53 -32.93
C LEU A 5 32.55 -10.79 -33.42
N PHE A 6 33.29 -10.22 -32.45
CA PHE A 6 34.75 -10.28 -32.44
C PHE A 6 35.27 -10.62 -31.04
N LYS A 7 35.89 -11.80 -30.91
CA LYS A 7 36.78 -12.18 -29.81
C LYS A 7 38.15 -11.56 -30.09
N CYS A 8 38.81 -11.00 -29.07
CA CYS A 8 40.27 -10.85 -29.11
C CYS A 8 40.86 -11.26 -27.76
N SER A 9 41.84 -12.14 -27.86
CA SER A 9 42.42 -12.96 -26.80
C SER A 9 43.71 -12.32 -26.29
N THR A 10 43.91 -12.42 -24.97
CA THR A 10 45.19 -12.59 -24.23
C THR A 10 46.50 -12.06 -24.82
N LEU A 11 47.19 -11.20 -24.04
CA LEU A 11 48.64 -11.26 -23.93
C LEU A 11 49.07 -10.96 -22.48
N VAL A 12 49.54 -12.01 -21.81
CA VAL A 12 50.21 -12.02 -20.52
C VAL A 12 51.70 -11.72 -20.78
N ILE A 13 52.27 -10.73 -20.09
CA ILE A 13 53.73 -10.61 -19.98
C ILE A 13 54.10 -10.53 -18.49
N LEU A 14 54.73 -11.60 -18.06
CA LEU A 14 55.32 -11.88 -16.76
C LEU A 14 56.75 -11.32 -16.79
N LEU A 15 57.14 -10.50 -15.82
CA LEU A 15 58.53 -10.03 -15.68
C LEU A 15 58.98 -10.28 -14.24
N VAL A 16 59.88 -11.25 -14.10
CA VAL A 16 60.58 -11.68 -12.89
C VAL A 16 62.08 -11.40 -13.09
N VAL A 17 62.81 -11.30 -11.97
CA VAL A 17 64.29 -11.27 -11.79
C VAL A 17 64.80 -9.81 -11.58
N ALA A 18 65.60 -9.46 -10.56
CA ALA A 18 66.47 -10.22 -9.67
C ALA A 18 66.60 -9.55 -8.29
N VAL A 19 66.70 -10.38 -7.24
CA VAL A 19 67.24 -10.01 -5.93
C VAL A 19 68.76 -10.02 -6.03
N SER A 20 69.42 -8.92 -5.68
CA SER A 20 70.87 -8.89 -5.43
C SER A 20 71.12 -8.52 -3.98
N VAL A 21 71.63 -9.49 -3.22
CA VAL A 21 72.17 -9.33 -1.87
C VAL A 21 73.64 -8.95 -2.02
N CYS A 22 74.03 -7.80 -1.49
CA CYS A 22 75.42 -7.52 -1.10
C CYS A 22 75.40 -6.84 0.27
N ARG A 23 76.31 -7.31 1.12
CA ARG A 23 76.44 -7.07 2.57
C ARG A 23 77.79 -6.38 2.81
N GLY A 24 77.86 -5.48 3.77
CA GLY A 24 79.08 -4.82 4.28
C GLY A 24 78.80 -3.35 4.59
N ASP A 25 78.36 -3.04 5.82
CA ASP A 25 79.17 -2.58 6.98
C ASP A 25 79.57 -1.10 6.88
N GLU A 26 78.86 -0.23 7.59
CA GLU A 26 79.45 0.58 8.67
C GLU A 26 78.34 1.27 9.48
N ALA A 27 78.57 1.32 10.78
CA ALA A 27 77.61 1.66 11.82
C ALA A 27 77.47 3.19 11.96
N ASP A 28 76.22 3.65 12.09
CA ASP A 28 75.93 4.86 12.86
C ASP A 28 74.65 4.64 13.68
N THR A 29 74.84 4.51 14.99
CA THR A 29 73.81 4.19 15.97
C THR A 29 73.25 5.47 16.58
N SER A 30 71.96 5.71 16.37
CA SER A 30 71.12 6.50 17.27
C SER A 30 69.77 5.79 17.43
N PRO A 31 69.24 5.63 18.66
CA PRO A 31 68.14 4.72 18.91
C PRO A 31 66.80 5.36 18.51
N VAL A 32 66.12 4.75 17.54
CA VAL A 32 64.70 5.01 17.28
C VAL A 32 63.89 4.16 18.26
N ALA A 33 63.25 4.82 19.23
CA ALA A 33 62.24 4.21 20.08
C ALA A 33 61.03 3.76 19.23
N PRO A 34 60.38 2.62 19.52
CA PRO A 34 59.28 2.11 18.73
C PRO A 34 58.06 3.02 18.89
N ALA A 35 57.60 3.59 17.78
CA ALA A 35 56.33 4.32 17.73
C ALA A 35 55.18 3.35 18.02
N GLU A 36 54.70 3.47 19.24
CA GLU A 36 53.49 2.90 19.79
C GLU A 36 52.29 3.21 18.86
N GLN A 37 51.60 2.16 18.41
CA GLN A 37 50.32 2.25 17.72
C GLN A 37 49.28 2.80 18.70
N ALA A 38 49.13 4.12 18.73
CA ALA A 38 48.12 4.82 19.52
C ALA A 38 46.97 5.34 18.63
N SER A 39 45.78 4.77 18.87
CA SER A 39 44.45 5.40 18.82
C SER A 39 44.03 6.24 17.60
N ALA A 40 43.43 5.57 16.62
CA ALA A 40 42.76 6.19 15.47
C ALA A 40 41.39 6.85 15.77
N THR A 41 41.01 7.08 17.03
CA THR A 41 39.70 7.65 17.41
C THR A 41 39.76 9.01 18.11
N ALA A 42 40.94 9.57 18.39
CA ALA A 42 41.06 10.77 19.23
C ALA A 42 41.17 12.12 18.48
N ASN A 43 41.17 12.15 17.14
CA ASN A 43 41.49 13.38 16.38
C ASN A 43 40.45 13.83 15.34
N THR A 44 39.29 13.18 15.27
CA THR A 44 38.19 13.56 14.35
C THR A 44 37.40 14.79 14.82
N ASP A 45 37.39 15.09 16.12
CA ASP A 45 36.58 16.17 16.70
C ASP A 45 37.23 17.56 16.53
N ALA A 46 38.55 17.61 16.59
CA ALA A 46 39.34 18.85 16.46
C ALA A 46 39.08 19.63 15.15
N PRO A 47 39.03 19.00 13.95
CA PRO A 47 38.69 19.73 12.73
C PRO A 47 37.23 20.19 12.70
N MET A 48 36.29 19.45 13.30
CA MET A 48 34.87 19.78 13.26
C MET A 48 34.56 21.04 14.08
N HIS A 49 35.06 21.13 15.32
CA HIS A 49 34.91 22.34 16.14
C HIS A 49 35.52 23.58 15.48
N ARG A 50 36.65 23.41 14.77
CA ARG A 50 37.27 24.49 13.99
C ARG A 50 36.38 24.93 12.83
N TRP A 51 35.74 24.02 12.11
CA TRP A 51 34.85 24.41 11.01
C TRP A 51 33.59 25.10 11.54
N VAL A 52 33.05 24.66 12.68
CA VAL A 52 31.92 25.33 13.34
C VAL A 52 32.27 26.77 13.70
N SER A 53 33.44 27.03 14.30
CA SER A 53 33.86 28.40 14.62
C SER A 53 34.13 29.27 13.38
N GLN A 54 34.41 28.65 12.22
CA GLN A 54 34.58 29.36 10.95
C GLN A 54 33.24 29.74 10.29
N LEU A 55 32.10 29.22 10.74
CA LEU A 55 30.79 29.56 10.19
C LEU A 55 30.48 31.06 10.33
N SER A 56 30.86 31.70 11.43
CA SER A 56 30.68 33.15 11.66
C SER A 56 31.89 33.99 11.25
N SER A 57 32.85 33.43 10.50
CA SER A 57 34.02 34.18 10.02
C SER A 57 33.60 35.37 9.17
N PRO A 58 34.23 36.56 9.26
CA PRO A 58 33.92 37.70 8.39
C PRO A 58 34.22 37.42 6.91
N GLN A 59 35.12 36.47 6.62
CA GLN A 59 35.48 36.09 5.26
C GLN A 59 34.45 35.10 4.68
N TYR A 60 33.67 35.57 3.70
CA TYR A 60 32.67 34.75 3.01
C TYR A 60 33.21 33.39 2.55
N ARG A 61 34.39 33.36 1.94
CA ARG A 61 35.03 32.12 1.44
C ARG A 61 35.28 31.09 2.56
N LEU A 62 35.68 31.53 3.76
CA LEU A 62 35.91 30.63 4.88
C LEU A 62 34.60 30.02 5.38
N ARG A 63 33.53 30.81 5.42
CA ARG A 63 32.19 30.33 5.81
C ARG A 63 31.70 29.25 4.85
N GLU A 64 31.75 29.50 3.54
CA GLU A 64 31.29 28.54 2.53
C GLU A 64 32.09 27.24 2.55
N LEU A 65 33.41 27.34 2.73
CA LEU A 65 34.29 26.18 2.82
C LEU A 65 34.07 25.39 4.12
N ALA A 66 33.81 26.06 5.24
CA ALA A 66 33.42 25.41 6.49
C ALA A 66 32.08 24.69 6.34
N THR A 67 31.06 25.36 5.78
CA THR A 67 29.76 24.74 5.48
C THR A 67 29.92 23.49 4.61
N THR A 68 30.67 23.58 3.52
CA THR A 68 30.89 22.44 2.62
C THR A 68 31.56 21.27 3.34
N ARG A 69 32.59 21.53 4.16
CA ARG A 69 33.27 20.48 4.92
C ARG A 69 32.38 19.82 5.96
N LEU A 70 31.55 20.61 6.66
CA LEU A 70 30.58 20.08 7.62
C LEU A 70 29.53 19.20 6.93
N LEU A 71 29.03 19.61 5.76
CA LEU A 71 28.09 18.79 4.98
C LEU A 71 28.74 17.48 4.50
N LEU A 72 29.99 17.53 4.02
CA LEU A 72 30.74 16.33 3.60
C LEU A 72 31.05 15.38 4.75
N ALA A 73 31.25 15.91 5.96
CA ALA A 73 31.43 15.09 7.16
C ALA A 73 30.14 14.36 7.59
N GLY A 74 28.98 14.78 7.08
CA GLY A 74 27.70 14.13 7.33
C GLY A 74 27.37 14.08 8.83
N SER A 75 26.74 12.99 9.27
CA SER A 75 26.28 12.81 10.66
C SER A 75 27.37 12.98 11.72
N ALA A 76 28.64 12.75 11.37
CA ALA A 76 29.77 12.94 12.27
C ALA A 76 29.94 14.40 12.72
N ALA A 77 29.48 15.38 11.95
CA ALA A 77 29.55 16.80 12.31
C ALA A 77 28.49 17.24 13.34
N VAL A 78 27.41 16.46 13.54
CA VAL A 78 26.27 16.86 14.37
C VAL A 78 26.66 17.18 15.83
N PRO A 79 27.49 16.38 16.53
CA PRO A 79 27.90 16.70 17.90
C PRO A 79 28.64 18.05 18.02
N ALA A 80 29.49 18.38 17.04
CA ALA A 80 30.20 19.66 17.03
C ALA A 80 29.26 20.84 16.74
N LEU A 81 28.27 20.65 15.85
CA LEU A 81 27.22 21.63 15.58
C LEU A 81 26.36 21.88 16.84
N GLU A 82 25.99 20.81 17.56
CA GLU A 82 25.25 20.91 18.83
C GLU A 82 26.02 21.63 19.93
N ALA A 83 27.33 21.43 20.02
CA ALA A 83 28.19 22.22 20.90
C ALA A 83 28.14 23.71 20.51
N GLY A 84 28.24 24.02 19.22
CA GLY A 84 28.16 25.39 18.71
C GLY A 84 26.82 26.09 18.95
N LEU A 85 25.71 25.34 19.03
CA LEU A 85 24.39 25.90 19.36
C LEU A 85 24.25 26.34 20.81
N ARG A 86 25.02 25.73 21.73
CA ARG A 86 25.01 26.09 23.16
C ARG A 86 25.81 27.37 23.43
N ASP A 87 26.94 27.50 22.75
CA ASP A 87 27.94 28.54 23.05
C ASP A 87 27.98 29.68 22.02
N GLY A 88 27.20 29.56 20.94
CA GLY A 88 27.25 30.45 19.78
C GLY A 88 26.42 31.73 19.92
N ASP A 89 26.86 32.78 19.22
CA ASP A 89 26.06 33.99 19.01
C ASP A 89 24.92 33.77 18.00
N LEU A 90 24.12 34.81 17.75
CA LEU A 90 22.96 34.74 16.87
C LEU A 90 23.32 34.33 15.43
N GLU A 91 24.44 34.83 14.91
CA GLU A 91 24.90 34.51 13.55
C GLU A 91 25.38 33.06 13.46
N THR A 92 26.21 32.63 14.42
CA THR A 92 26.70 31.25 14.50
C THR A 92 25.54 30.27 14.62
N THR A 93 24.57 30.56 15.50
CA THR A 93 23.34 29.78 15.66
C THR A 93 22.57 29.66 14.35
N SER A 94 22.32 30.78 13.66
CA SER A 94 21.58 30.78 12.39
C SER A 94 22.28 29.95 11.31
N ARG A 95 23.61 29.96 11.26
CA ARG A 95 24.39 29.20 10.29
C ARG A 95 24.45 27.73 10.62
N ILE A 96 24.57 27.37 11.90
CA ILE A 96 24.50 25.97 12.34
C ILE A 96 23.14 25.37 11.97
N LEU A 97 22.04 26.06 12.28
CA LEU A 97 20.69 25.61 11.91
C LEU A 97 20.54 25.45 10.40
N SER A 98 21.14 26.33 9.59
CA SER A 98 21.16 26.18 8.13
C SER A 98 21.94 24.94 7.65
N VAL A 99 23.07 24.60 8.31
CA VAL A 99 23.83 23.38 8.02
C VAL A 99 23.00 22.15 8.37
N LEU A 100 22.43 22.09 9.58
CA LEU A 100 21.58 20.98 10.02
C LEU A 100 20.38 20.79 9.07
N ARG A 101 19.73 21.88 8.67
CA ARG A 101 18.65 21.86 7.66
C ARG A 101 19.09 21.19 6.36
N LYS A 102 20.22 21.63 5.79
CA LYS A 102 20.75 21.06 4.54
C LYS A 102 21.10 19.57 4.68
N MET A 103 21.60 19.16 5.84
CA MET A 103 21.86 17.73 6.13
C MET A 103 20.56 16.94 6.18
N SER A 104 19.52 17.47 6.84
CA SER A 104 18.22 16.82 6.92
C SER A 104 17.48 16.75 5.59
N VAL A 105 17.61 17.77 4.74
CA VAL A 105 17.09 17.72 3.36
C VAL A 105 17.80 16.63 2.56
N ALA A 106 19.11 16.45 2.74
CA ALA A 106 19.90 15.46 2.01
C ALA A 106 19.70 14.00 2.49
N PHE A 107 19.07 13.79 3.64
CA PHE A 107 18.78 12.47 4.19
C PHE A 107 18.00 11.59 3.20
N ASP A 108 18.35 10.30 3.16
CA ASP A 108 17.67 9.28 2.37
C ASP A 108 17.36 8.05 3.25
N PRO A 109 16.08 7.76 3.54
CA PRO A 109 15.67 6.64 4.38
C PRO A 109 16.04 5.26 3.81
N GLN A 110 16.35 5.16 2.51
CA GLN A 110 16.78 3.89 1.91
C GLN A 110 18.25 3.58 2.21
N GLN A 111 19.04 4.59 2.57
CA GLN A 111 20.49 4.47 2.79
C GLN A 111 20.86 4.65 4.26
N GLN A 112 20.03 5.37 5.02
CA GLN A 112 20.34 5.79 6.38
C GLN A 112 19.19 5.47 7.32
N THR A 113 19.51 4.96 8.50
CA THR A 113 18.51 4.56 9.51
C THR A 113 18.01 5.74 10.35
N ARG A 114 18.85 6.76 10.57
CA ARG A 114 18.55 7.88 11.47
C ARG A 114 19.07 9.20 10.90
N ASP A 115 18.26 10.24 11.06
CA ASP A 115 18.68 11.61 10.77
C ASP A 115 19.02 12.36 12.07
N LEU A 116 20.30 12.33 12.44
CA LEU A 116 20.79 13.05 13.63
C LEU A 116 20.64 14.58 13.49
N ALA A 117 20.66 15.12 12.28
CA ALA A 117 20.49 16.55 12.08
C ALA A 117 19.04 16.97 12.35
N TRP A 118 18.06 16.15 11.94
CA TRP A 118 16.65 16.37 12.23
C TRP A 118 16.36 16.24 13.73
N GLU A 119 16.87 15.21 14.39
CA GLU A 119 16.74 15.04 15.84
C GLU A 119 17.31 16.23 16.61
N SER A 120 18.39 16.82 16.11
CA SER A 120 18.99 18.04 16.66
C SER A 120 18.08 19.26 16.49
N LEU A 121 17.53 19.46 15.28
CA LEU A 121 16.56 20.52 14.99
C LEU A 121 15.31 20.40 15.87
N GLU A 122 14.76 19.19 16.02
CA GLU A 122 13.62 18.92 16.91
C GLU A 122 13.92 19.31 18.36
N ARG A 123 15.10 18.92 18.87
CA ARG A 123 15.50 19.24 20.25
C ARG A 123 15.60 20.75 20.48
N VAL A 124 16.16 21.49 19.53
CA VAL A 124 16.27 22.95 19.60
C VAL A 124 14.89 23.61 19.47
N GLY A 125 14.07 23.15 18.52
CA GLY A 125 12.72 23.65 18.29
C GLY A 125 11.76 23.41 19.45
N ALA A 126 11.97 22.34 20.22
CA ALA A 126 11.18 22.03 21.42
C ALA A 126 11.58 22.85 22.66
N ALA A 127 12.74 23.53 22.65
CA ALA A 127 13.28 24.23 23.82
C ALA A 127 12.56 25.54 24.21
N GLY A 128 11.37 25.83 23.66
CA GLY A 128 10.51 26.96 24.04
C GLY A 128 10.64 28.19 23.14
N ALA A 129 10.34 29.39 23.67
CA ALA A 129 10.20 30.64 22.90
C ALA A 129 11.52 31.40 22.64
N SER A 130 12.62 30.69 22.38
CA SER A 130 13.90 31.33 22.04
C SER A 130 14.00 31.65 20.55
N SER A 131 14.81 32.65 20.18
CA SER A 131 15.04 32.96 18.76
C SER A 131 15.71 31.82 18.00
N ALA A 132 16.46 30.95 18.69
CA ALA A 132 17.03 29.74 18.13
C ALA A 132 15.94 28.69 17.86
N ALA A 133 15.01 28.50 18.80
CA ALA A 133 13.89 27.57 18.67
C ALA A 133 12.94 27.98 17.53
N THR A 134 12.59 29.27 17.41
CA THR A 134 11.77 29.75 16.28
C THR A 134 12.45 29.49 14.93
N ARG A 135 13.77 29.72 14.83
CA ARG A 135 14.52 29.43 13.59
C ARG A 135 14.62 27.93 13.31
N ALA A 136 14.77 27.11 14.35
CA ALA A 136 14.77 25.66 14.20
C ALA A 136 13.41 25.16 13.69
N GLN A 137 12.31 25.68 14.23
CA GLN A 137 10.95 25.36 13.76
C GLN A 137 10.76 25.74 12.29
N LEU A 138 11.17 26.96 11.87
CA LEU A 138 11.13 27.35 10.46
C LEU A 138 11.98 26.43 9.56
N ALA A 139 13.19 26.08 10.02
CA ALA A 139 14.05 25.16 9.29
C ALA A 139 13.44 23.75 9.19
N MET A 140 12.72 23.30 10.22
CA MET A 140 12.02 22.02 10.21
C MET A 140 10.84 22.03 9.23
N ASP A 141 10.09 23.13 9.16
CA ASP A 141 8.98 23.26 8.21
C ASP A 141 9.50 23.21 6.77
N GLU A 142 10.60 23.91 6.46
CA GLU A 142 11.27 23.81 5.15
C GLU A 142 11.72 22.37 4.85
N VAL A 143 12.33 21.67 5.81
CA VAL A 143 12.75 20.26 5.64
C VAL A 143 11.56 19.35 5.39
N ARG A 144 10.43 19.57 6.05
CA ARG A 144 9.20 18.78 5.84
C ARG A 144 8.66 18.98 4.43
N ASP A 145 8.63 20.22 3.95
CA ASP A 145 8.20 20.53 2.59
C ASP A 145 9.11 19.88 1.54
N ASP A 146 10.43 20.04 1.69
CA ASP A 146 11.43 19.40 0.81
C ASP A 146 11.29 17.86 0.81
N ARG A 147 11.14 17.26 2.00
CA ARG A 147 10.99 15.80 2.12
C ARG A 147 9.69 15.29 1.54
N LYS A 148 8.60 16.04 1.71
CA LYS A 148 7.31 15.71 1.12
C LYS A 148 7.41 15.71 -0.42
N GLU A 149 8.04 16.73 -0.99
CA GLU A 149 8.25 16.81 -2.45
C GLU A 149 9.07 15.60 -2.94
N ARG A 150 10.21 15.31 -2.31
CA ARG A 150 11.03 14.14 -2.64
C ARG A 150 10.29 12.82 -2.45
N ALA A 151 9.50 12.68 -1.38
CA ALA A 151 8.67 11.51 -1.16
C ALA A 151 7.67 11.31 -2.31
N MET A 152 7.00 12.37 -2.73
CA MET A 152 6.08 12.32 -3.87
C MET A 152 6.80 11.92 -5.16
N GLU A 153 7.96 12.49 -5.45
CA GLU A 153 8.76 12.13 -6.63
C GLU A 153 9.16 10.64 -6.63
N VAL A 154 9.69 10.14 -5.52
CA VAL A 154 10.16 8.75 -5.39
C VAL A 154 9.00 7.76 -5.47
N LEU A 155 7.89 8.03 -4.77
CA LEU A 155 6.72 7.15 -4.75
C LEU A 155 6.01 7.14 -6.10
N THR A 156 5.80 8.30 -6.73
CA THR A 156 5.19 8.36 -8.06
C THR A 156 6.08 7.72 -9.13
N GLY A 157 7.39 7.90 -9.04
CA GLY A 157 8.38 7.22 -9.86
C GLY A 157 8.37 5.68 -9.71
N SER A 158 7.87 5.15 -8.58
CA SER A 158 7.73 3.70 -8.36
C SER A 158 6.38 3.13 -8.85
N GLY A 159 5.53 3.97 -9.44
CA GLY A 159 4.21 3.60 -9.99
C GLY A 159 3.06 3.77 -9.00
N ILE A 160 3.26 4.44 -7.87
CA ILE A 160 2.21 4.77 -6.90
C ILE A 160 1.51 6.05 -7.34
N PHE A 161 0.19 6.03 -7.38
CA PHE A 161 -0.59 7.24 -7.66
C PHE A 161 -0.72 8.08 -6.38
N ILE A 162 -0.42 9.38 -6.48
CA ILE A 162 -0.66 10.36 -5.41
C ILE A 162 -1.24 11.60 -6.09
N GLY A 163 -2.47 11.98 -5.75
CA GLY A 163 -3.13 13.11 -6.38
C GLY A 163 -4.63 13.18 -6.16
N PHE A 164 -5.26 14.11 -6.86
CA PHE A 164 -6.71 14.23 -6.89
C PHE A 164 -7.30 13.20 -7.85
N GLY A 165 -8.35 12.52 -7.42
CA GLY A 165 -9.08 11.60 -8.27
C GLY A 165 -10.36 11.12 -7.63
N GLU A 166 -10.99 10.17 -8.30
CA GLU A 166 -12.21 9.52 -7.83
C GLU A 166 -11.91 8.15 -7.25
N TYR A 167 -12.61 7.80 -6.17
CA TYR A 167 -12.54 6.46 -5.59
C TYR A 167 -13.84 6.09 -4.87
N HIS A 168 -14.03 4.80 -4.65
CA HIS A 168 -15.14 4.28 -3.87
C HIS A 168 -14.74 4.15 -2.40
N LEU A 169 -15.57 4.70 -1.51
CA LEU A 169 -15.46 4.51 -0.07
C LEU A 169 -16.86 4.22 0.49
N ALA A 170 -17.01 3.08 1.15
CA ALA A 170 -18.29 2.50 1.52
C ALA A 170 -19.22 2.41 0.28
N SER A 171 -20.44 2.92 0.40
CA SER A 171 -21.43 2.97 -0.68
C SER A 171 -21.39 4.27 -1.51
N SER A 172 -20.38 5.11 -1.31
CA SER A 172 -20.28 6.44 -1.94
C SER A 172 -19.10 6.51 -2.90
N VAL A 173 -19.29 7.28 -3.99
CA VAL A 173 -18.19 7.74 -4.83
C VAL A 173 -17.67 9.05 -4.24
N VAL A 174 -16.40 9.08 -3.87
CA VAL A 174 -15.71 10.29 -3.44
C VAL A 174 -15.02 10.86 -4.66
N SER A 175 -15.51 11.99 -5.16
CA SER A 175 -14.96 12.64 -6.35
C SER A 175 -14.00 13.77 -5.96
N ASN A 176 -12.94 13.93 -6.76
CA ASN A 176 -11.97 15.03 -6.67
C ASN A 176 -11.33 15.17 -5.26
N ASN A 177 -10.96 14.06 -4.63
CA ASN A 177 -10.28 14.08 -3.34
C ASN A 177 -8.82 13.63 -3.47
N TYR A 178 -7.95 14.22 -2.64
CA TYR A 178 -6.53 13.92 -2.61
C TYR A 178 -6.28 12.60 -1.90
N HIS A 179 -5.72 11.62 -2.60
CA HIS A 179 -5.50 10.27 -2.07
C HIS A 179 -4.25 9.62 -2.67
N MET A 180 -3.80 8.55 -2.01
CA MET A 180 -2.75 7.66 -2.49
C MET A 180 -3.35 6.33 -2.93
N ARG A 181 -2.86 5.77 -4.04
CA ARG A 181 -3.25 4.45 -4.53
C ARG A 181 -2.04 3.66 -4.99
N ILE A 182 -1.85 2.47 -4.40
CA ILE A 182 -0.95 1.44 -4.92
C ILE A 182 -1.78 0.55 -5.86
N PRO A 183 -1.52 0.58 -7.19
CA PRO A 183 -2.30 -0.18 -8.15
C PRO A 183 -1.88 -1.66 -8.16
N LYS A 184 -2.74 -2.52 -8.72
CA LYS A 184 -2.51 -3.97 -8.80
C LYS A 184 -1.25 -4.34 -9.60
N ASP A 185 -0.90 -3.55 -10.61
CA ASP A 185 0.27 -3.72 -11.46
C ASP A 185 1.54 -3.06 -10.90
N TRP A 186 1.50 -2.53 -9.66
CA TRP A 186 2.65 -1.95 -9.00
C TRP A 186 3.85 -2.92 -9.00
N SER A 187 5.06 -2.40 -9.16
CA SER A 187 6.27 -3.21 -9.31
C SER A 187 6.56 -4.11 -8.10
N GLY A 188 6.19 -3.66 -6.90
CA GLY A 188 6.51 -4.34 -5.64
C GLY A 188 7.79 -3.82 -4.97
N ASN A 189 8.29 -2.63 -5.35
CA ASN A 189 9.50 -2.06 -4.75
C ASN A 189 9.22 -1.46 -3.36
N VAL A 190 9.21 -2.32 -2.33
CA VAL A 190 8.90 -1.97 -0.95
C VAL A 190 9.87 -0.95 -0.34
N ALA A 191 11.15 -0.95 -0.75
CA ALA A 191 12.15 -0.01 -0.23
C ALA A 191 11.74 1.47 -0.40
N THR A 192 10.99 1.78 -1.46
CA THR A 192 10.48 3.14 -1.71
C THR A 192 9.43 3.58 -0.70
N LEU A 193 8.74 2.65 -0.04
CA LEU A 193 7.68 2.95 0.93
C LEU A 193 8.23 3.51 2.26
N SER A 194 9.54 3.44 2.49
CA SER A 194 10.20 4.16 3.59
C SER A 194 10.00 5.68 3.53
N TRP A 195 9.66 6.23 2.36
CA TRP A 195 9.33 7.65 2.19
C TRP A 195 7.91 8.04 2.66
N LEU A 196 7.03 7.07 2.96
CA LEU A 196 5.65 7.34 3.36
C LEU A 196 5.51 8.14 4.67
N THR A 197 6.52 8.08 5.54
CA THR A 197 6.57 8.83 6.80
C THR A 197 6.52 10.36 6.60
N TRP A 198 6.90 10.86 5.42
CA TRP A 198 6.84 12.29 5.07
C TRP A 198 5.67 12.65 4.15
N LEU A 199 4.76 11.71 3.89
CA LEU A 199 3.60 11.94 3.02
C LEU A 199 2.45 12.62 3.80
N HIS A 200 2.62 13.91 4.07
CA HIS A 200 1.62 14.72 4.76
C HIS A 200 0.45 15.14 3.87
N GLY A 201 -0.76 15.18 4.45
CA GLY A 201 -1.99 15.60 3.79
C GLY A 201 -2.73 14.52 2.99
N VAL A 202 -2.26 13.26 3.03
CA VAL A 202 -2.98 12.12 2.47
C VAL A 202 -3.83 11.46 3.55
N GLU A 203 -5.15 11.63 3.44
CA GLU A 203 -6.08 11.04 4.41
C GLU A 203 -6.59 9.65 3.98
N THR A 204 -6.55 9.35 2.68
CA THR A 204 -7.08 8.10 2.12
C THR A 204 -6.01 7.36 1.36
N VAL A 205 -5.85 6.07 1.68
CA VAL A 205 -4.91 5.15 1.04
C VAL A 205 -5.65 3.95 0.49
N ILE A 206 -5.39 3.62 -0.77
CA ILE A 206 -6.00 2.49 -1.48
C ILE A 206 -4.91 1.51 -1.90
N LEU A 207 -4.97 0.28 -1.41
CA LEU A 207 -4.04 -0.80 -1.70
C LEU A 207 -4.73 -1.84 -2.56
N SER A 208 -4.16 -2.16 -3.72
CA SER A 208 -4.75 -3.11 -4.65
C SER A 208 -3.76 -4.18 -5.08
N GLY A 209 -4.23 -5.43 -5.16
CA GLY A 209 -3.49 -6.53 -5.77
C GLY A 209 -2.79 -7.47 -4.78
N ASP A 210 -2.12 -8.47 -5.34
CA ASP A 210 -1.50 -9.60 -4.64
C ASP A 210 -0.14 -9.26 -4.02
N LYS A 211 0.49 -8.16 -4.42
CA LYS A 211 1.78 -7.69 -3.90
C LYS A 211 1.68 -6.91 -2.58
N ILE A 212 0.48 -6.81 -2.01
CA ILE A 212 0.26 -6.13 -0.72
C ILE A 212 0.52 -7.15 0.40
N THR A 213 1.65 -7.02 1.09
CA THR A 213 2.11 -7.88 2.20
C THR A 213 2.00 -7.14 3.54
N ALA A 214 2.20 -7.82 4.68
CA ALA A 214 2.37 -7.18 6.00
C ALA A 214 3.33 -5.99 5.97
N GLU A 215 4.50 -6.14 5.34
CA GLU A 215 5.51 -5.08 5.27
C GLU A 215 4.99 -3.82 4.55
N VAL A 216 4.17 -3.99 3.50
CA VAL A 216 3.52 -2.86 2.82
C VAL A 216 2.52 -2.17 3.74
N VAL A 217 1.73 -2.94 4.50
CA VAL A 217 0.75 -2.40 5.45
C VAL A 217 1.44 -1.64 6.58
N ASP A 218 2.55 -2.18 7.12
CA ASP A 218 3.36 -1.53 8.15
C ASP A 218 3.92 -0.18 7.66
N HIS A 219 4.42 -0.12 6.43
CA HIS A 219 4.87 1.14 5.84
C HIS A 219 3.71 2.13 5.64
N VAL A 220 2.54 1.67 5.21
CA VAL A 220 1.34 2.51 5.04
C VAL A 220 0.86 3.05 6.40
N ALA A 221 1.02 2.29 7.48
CA ALA A 221 0.72 2.75 8.83
C ALA A 221 1.60 3.94 9.29
N THR A 222 2.73 4.20 8.61
CA THR A 222 3.59 5.35 8.92
C THR A 222 3.12 6.68 8.32
N ILE A 223 2.06 6.68 7.49
CA ILE A 223 1.52 7.90 6.87
C ILE A 223 0.87 8.78 7.95
N PRO A 224 1.37 10.01 8.19
CA PRO A 224 0.99 10.79 9.38
C PRO A 224 -0.49 11.16 9.49
N ASP A 225 -1.14 11.46 8.36
CA ASP A 225 -2.51 12.00 8.31
C ASP A 225 -3.54 10.97 7.84
N MET A 226 -3.17 9.68 7.73
CA MET A 226 -4.06 8.64 7.22
C MET A 226 -5.26 8.43 8.14
N LYS A 227 -6.45 8.42 7.54
CA LYS A 227 -7.74 8.22 8.22
C LYS A 227 -8.57 7.12 7.58
N ASN A 228 -8.38 6.87 6.29
CA ASN A 228 -9.15 5.88 5.55
C ASN A 228 -8.22 4.91 4.84
N LEU A 229 -8.40 3.62 5.08
CA LEU A 229 -7.64 2.58 4.41
C LEU A 229 -8.59 1.65 3.66
N VAL A 230 -8.33 1.47 2.37
CA VAL A 230 -9.06 0.55 1.49
C VAL A 230 -8.07 -0.51 1.01
N ILE A 231 -8.32 -1.78 1.32
CA ILE A 231 -7.56 -2.91 0.78
C ILE A 231 -8.47 -3.69 -0.14
N ARG A 232 -8.03 -3.90 -1.38
CA ARG A 232 -8.85 -4.54 -2.41
C ARG A 232 -8.11 -5.56 -3.24
N ASP A 233 -8.82 -6.62 -3.61
CA ASP A 233 -8.33 -7.64 -4.55
C ASP A 233 -6.99 -8.28 -4.09
N THR A 234 -6.88 -8.51 -2.77
CA THR A 234 -5.68 -9.00 -2.07
C THR A 234 -6.04 -10.22 -1.21
N THR A 235 -5.03 -11.01 -0.84
CA THR A 235 -5.13 -12.00 0.23
C THR A 235 -4.31 -11.49 1.42
N ILE A 236 -4.96 -11.17 2.54
CA ILE A 236 -4.32 -10.75 3.79
C ILE A 236 -4.77 -11.65 4.92
N SER A 237 -3.88 -11.93 5.85
CA SER A 237 -4.12 -12.65 7.09
C SER A 237 -4.29 -11.68 8.27
N VAL A 238 -4.71 -12.22 9.42
CA VAL A 238 -4.76 -11.48 10.68
C VAL A 238 -3.42 -10.82 11.02
N ASP A 239 -2.32 -11.51 10.74
CA ASP A 239 -0.98 -11.01 11.04
C ASP A 239 -0.59 -9.80 10.17
N ASP A 240 -1.07 -9.74 8.92
CA ASP A 240 -0.72 -8.68 7.97
C ASP A 240 -1.28 -7.30 8.34
N ILE A 241 -2.28 -7.23 9.23
CA ILE A 241 -2.91 -5.96 9.64
C ILE A 241 -2.60 -5.56 11.08
N LYS A 242 -1.76 -6.32 11.79
CA LYS A 242 -1.42 -6.01 13.20
C LYS A 242 -0.77 -4.64 13.36
N GLY A 243 0.04 -4.20 12.39
CA GLY A 243 0.64 -2.86 12.40
C GLY A 243 -0.39 -1.72 12.41
N LEU A 244 -1.65 -1.98 12.04
CA LEU A 244 -2.72 -0.98 12.07
C LEU A 244 -3.30 -0.76 13.49
N ILE A 245 -3.00 -1.63 14.45
CA ILE A 245 -3.51 -1.55 15.83
C ILE A 245 -2.96 -0.30 16.53
N ASP A 246 -1.68 0.04 16.26
CA ASP A 246 -0.99 1.17 16.90
C ASP A 246 -1.31 2.54 16.28
N LEU A 247 -2.19 2.58 15.27
CA LEU A 247 -2.63 3.83 14.69
C LEU A 247 -3.36 4.69 15.73
N THR A 248 -3.12 6.00 15.70
CA THR A 248 -3.82 6.92 16.62
C THR A 248 -5.30 7.06 16.27
N ARG A 249 -5.64 6.86 15.00
CA ARG A 249 -6.97 7.05 14.45
C ARG A 249 -7.13 6.34 13.12
N LEU A 250 -8.23 5.60 12.97
CA LEU A 250 -8.72 5.12 11.68
C LEU A 250 -10.22 5.44 11.59
N ASP A 251 -10.61 6.35 10.72
CA ASP A 251 -12.02 6.72 10.54
C ASP A 251 -12.77 5.62 9.79
N HIS A 252 -12.22 5.15 8.67
CA HIS A 252 -12.85 4.12 7.85
C HIS A 252 -11.86 3.04 7.43
N PHE A 253 -12.23 1.78 7.63
CA PHE A 253 -11.49 0.65 7.08
C PHE A 253 -12.37 -0.15 6.14
N GLN A 254 -11.87 -0.42 4.94
CA GLN A 254 -12.62 -1.10 3.91
C GLN A 254 -11.81 -2.26 3.32
N LEU A 255 -12.42 -3.44 3.35
CA LEU A 255 -11.92 -4.64 2.68
C LEU A 255 -12.85 -4.96 1.51
N VAL A 256 -12.28 -5.10 0.32
CA VAL A 256 -13.00 -5.47 -0.90
C VAL A 256 -12.34 -6.70 -1.50
N ASN A 257 -13.08 -7.79 -1.65
CA ASN A 257 -12.60 -9.02 -2.31
C ASN A 257 -11.45 -9.71 -1.57
N VAL A 258 -11.41 -9.53 -0.25
CA VAL A 258 -10.39 -10.08 0.64
C VAL A 258 -10.97 -11.27 1.40
N SER A 259 -10.25 -12.39 1.43
CA SER A 259 -10.55 -13.47 2.39
C SER A 259 -10.10 -13.03 3.77
N ALA A 260 -11.03 -12.84 4.68
CA ALA A 260 -10.81 -12.43 6.06
C ALA A 260 -11.13 -13.57 7.04
N GLY A 261 -12.17 -14.37 6.78
CA GLY A 261 -12.70 -15.36 7.71
C GLY A 261 -13.34 -14.72 8.96
N ASP A 262 -13.99 -15.53 9.79
CA ASP A 262 -14.57 -15.04 11.05
C ASP A 262 -13.48 -14.79 12.11
N GLU A 263 -12.30 -15.43 12.01
CA GLU A 263 -11.15 -15.15 12.88
C GLU A 263 -10.61 -13.71 12.74
N PHE A 264 -10.85 -13.04 11.61
CA PHE A 264 -10.45 -11.64 11.41
C PHE A 264 -11.14 -10.68 12.36
N ILE A 265 -12.34 -11.03 12.82
CA ILE A 265 -13.22 -10.14 13.60
C ILE A 265 -12.55 -9.69 14.89
N ASP A 266 -11.85 -10.60 15.57
CA ASP A 266 -11.16 -10.30 16.83
C ASP A 266 -9.99 -9.33 16.64
N THR A 267 -9.40 -9.32 15.44
CA THR A 267 -8.32 -8.38 15.09
C THR A 267 -8.90 -7.03 14.67
N LEU A 268 -9.99 -7.03 13.89
CA LEU A 268 -10.73 -5.81 13.58
C LEU A 268 -11.15 -5.08 14.86
N ALA A 269 -11.57 -5.81 15.90
CA ALA A 269 -11.95 -5.28 17.21
C ALA A 269 -10.83 -4.52 17.95
N GLN A 270 -9.57 -4.79 17.61
CA GLN A 270 -8.41 -4.11 18.20
C GLN A 270 -8.02 -2.85 17.42
N LEU A 271 -8.52 -2.68 16.20
CA LEU A 271 -8.20 -1.52 15.38
C LEU A 271 -8.88 -0.25 15.94
N PRO A 272 -8.23 0.92 15.82
CA PRO A 272 -8.73 2.21 16.33
C PRO A 272 -9.82 2.82 15.42
N LEU A 273 -10.82 2.01 15.05
CA LEU A 273 -11.92 2.35 14.14
C LEU A 273 -12.91 3.33 14.79
N ARG A 274 -13.25 4.40 14.08
CA ARG A 274 -14.09 5.49 14.63
C ARG A 274 -15.42 5.71 13.92
N ARG A 275 -15.50 5.54 12.59
CA ARG A 275 -16.71 5.86 11.82
C ARG A 275 -17.33 4.64 11.15
N GLY A 276 -16.54 3.89 10.38
CA GLY A 276 -17.10 2.79 9.61
C GLY A 276 -16.15 1.66 9.29
N LEU A 277 -16.75 0.49 9.09
CA LEU A 277 -16.12 -0.73 8.61
C LEU A 277 -16.92 -1.25 7.42
N THR A 278 -16.27 -1.42 6.28
CA THR A 278 -16.89 -1.94 5.07
C THR A 278 -16.22 -3.25 4.66
N LEU A 279 -17.01 -4.30 4.51
CA LEU A 279 -16.58 -5.65 4.21
C LEU A 279 -17.36 -6.14 2.99
N PHE A 280 -16.80 -5.95 1.80
CA PHE A 280 -17.44 -6.34 0.54
C PHE A 280 -16.72 -7.51 -0.11
N GLY A 281 -17.46 -8.53 -0.52
CA GLY A 281 -16.88 -9.72 -1.16
C GLY A 281 -15.94 -10.50 -0.23
N THR A 282 -16.15 -10.41 1.09
CA THR A 282 -15.42 -11.19 2.11
C THR A 282 -16.14 -12.52 2.39
N ASP A 283 -15.47 -13.42 3.10
CA ASP A 283 -15.94 -14.73 3.55
C ASP A 283 -16.43 -14.74 5.02
N ILE A 284 -16.73 -13.57 5.58
CA ILE A 284 -17.34 -13.43 6.91
C ILE A 284 -18.77 -13.99 6.89
N THR A 285 -19.08 -14.86 7.85
CA THR A 285 -20.39 -15.51 7.94
C THR A 285 -21.46 -14.57 8.51
N LEU A 286 -22.73 -14.98 8.44
CA LEU A 286 -23.81 -14.25 9.10
C LEU A 286 -23.61 -14.17 10.62
N GLU A 287 -23.12 -15.24 11.25
CA GLU A 287 -22.82 -15.27 12.68
C GLU A 287 -21.66 -14.33 13.01
N GLY A 288 -20.63 -14.30 12.17
CA GLY A 288 -19.53 -13.34 12.24
C GLY A 288 -20.02 -11.89 12.13
N TYR A 289 -20.95 -11.60 11.21
CA TYR A 289 -21.53 -10.27 11.09
C TYR A 289 -22.35 -9.83 12.32
N GLU A 290 -23.14 -10.72 12.91
CA GLU A 290 -23.85 -10.42 14.17
C GLU A 290 -22.87 -10.19 15.33
N ARG A 291 -21.76 -10.94 15.37
CA ARG A 291 -20.66 -10.71 16.32
C ARG A 291 -20.02 -9.35 16.10
N LEU A 292 -19.73 -8.97 14.86
CA LEU A 292 -19.21 -7.64 14.51
C LEU A 292 -20.13 -6.52 15.00
N LYS A 293 -21.44 -6.61 14.73
CA LYS A 293 -22.42 -5.63 15.24
C LYS A 293 -22.43 -5.54 16.76
N SER A 294 -22.29 -6.67 17.44
CA SER A 294 -22.27 -6.74 18.90
C SER A 294 -20.98 -6.14 19.48
N SER A 295 -19.84 -6.38 18.83
CA SER A 295 -18.53 -5.83 19.22
C SER A 295 -18.39 -4.34 18.95
N PHE A 296 -19.13 -3.81 17.96
CA PHE A 296 -19.04 -2.42 17.54
C PHE A 296 -20.42 -1.73 17.45
N PRO A 297 -21.11 -1.52 18.59
CA PRO A 297 -22.49 -1.03 18.59
C PRO A 297 -22.65 0.39 18.01
N ASN A 298 -21.57 1.18 17.97
CA ASN A 298 -21.58 2.57 17.49
C ASN A 298 -20.89 2.76 16.14
N LEU A 299 -20.42 1.70 15.50
CA LEU A 299 -19.71 1.77 14.22
C LEU A 299 -20.66 1.50 13.06
N GLU A 300 -20.55 2.24 11.96
CA GLU A 300 -21.29 1.92 10.75
C GLU A 300 -20.66 0.71 10.06
N ILE A 301 -21.29 -0.45 10.21
CA ILE A 301 -20.83 -1.70 9.58
C ILE A 301 -21.66 -2.00 8.34
N GLN A 302 -20.99 -2.06 7.19
CA GLN A 302 -21.56 -2.52 5.93
C GLN A 302 -20.88 -3.83 5.53
N CYS A 303 -21.60 -4.94 5.62
CA CYS A 303 -21.14 -6.23 5.11
C CYS A 303 -21.98 -6.64 3.89
N ARG A 304 -21.32 -6.95 2.78
CA ARG A 304 -21.96 -7.53 1.58
C ARG A 304 -21.15 -8.76 1.16
N GLY A 305 -21.80 -9.91 1.06
CA GLY A 305 -21.19 -11.18 0.65
C GLY A 305 -20.82 -11.22 -0.84
N GLY A 306 -20.67 -12.43 -1.40
CA GLY A 306 -20.26 -12.64 -2.78
C GLY A 306 -21.16 -11.94 -3.82
N PHE A 307 -20.59 -11.62 -4.99
CA PHE A 307 -21.30 -10.90 -6.04
C PHE A 307 -21.77 -11.86 -7.15
N LEU A 308 -23.10 -11.99 -7.26
CA LEU A 308 -23.74 -12.77 -8.32
C LEU A 308 -23.90 -11.96 -9.63
N GLY A 309 -24.21 -10.66 -9.54
CA GLY A 309 -24.39 -9.78 -10.71
C GLY A 309 -25.79 -9.79 -11.33
N VAL A 310 -26.82 -10.00 -10.51
CA VAL A 310 -28.24 -9.94 -10.93
C VAL A 310 -28.97 -8.81 -10.22
N ARG A 311 -29.89 -8.14 -10.93
CA ARG A 311 -30.92 -7.30 -10.30
C ARG A 311 -32.26 -7.98 -10.48
N CYS A 312 -32.92 -8.27 -9.37
CA CYS A 312 -34.26 -8.84 -9.39
C CYS A 312 -35.33 -7.75 -9.49
N SER A 313 -36.47 -8.09 -10.08
CA SER A 313 -37.61 -7.18 -10.18
C SER A 313 -38.20 -6.95 -8.78
N PRO A 314 -38.26 -5.70 -8.27
CA PRO A 314 -38.81 -5.43 -6.94
C PRO A 314 -40.33 -5.62 -6.87
N LEU A 315 -40.99 -5.73 -8.02
CA LEU A 315 -42.44 -5.88 -8.14
C LEU A 315 -42.90 -7.35 -8.13
N ASN A 316 -41.97 -8.30 -8.26
CA ASN A 316 -42.31 -9.72 -8.23
C ASN A 316 -41.99 -10.29 -6.82
N PRO A 317 -42.94 -10.95 -6.14
CA PRO A 317 -42.66 -11.63 -4.88
C PRO A 317 -41.65 -12.78 -5.05
N ASN A 318 -41.57 -13.36 -6.26
CA ASN A 318 -40.58 -14.37 -6.59
C ASN A 318 -39.25 -13.71 -6.99
N CYS A 319 -38.13 -14.41 -6.78
CA CYS A 319 -36.80 -13.95 -7.16
C CYS A 319 -36.57 -13.98 -8.69
N GLU A 320 -37.35 -13.19 -9.43
CA GLU A 320 -37.24 -13.02 -10.87
C GLU A 320 -36.11 -12.05 -11.22
N VAL A 321 -35.19 -12.50 -12.05
CA VAL A 321 -34.06 -11.73 -12.56
C VAL A 321 -34.58 -10.73 -13.61
N GLY A 322 -34.48 -9.45 -13.32
CA GLY A 322 -34.78 -8.38 -14.27
C GLY A 322 -33.61 -8.11 -15.20
N THR A 323 -32.41 -7.92 -14.66
CA THR A 323 -31.19 -7.68 -15.45
C THR A 323 -30.02 -8.50 -14.95
N VAL A 324 -29.16 -8.89 -15.87
CA VAL A 324 -27.89 -9.58 -15.60
C VAL A 324 -26.77 -8.67 -16.09
N GLU A 325 -25.86 -8.30 -15.20
CA GLU A 325 -24.74 -7.44 -15.55
C GLU A 325 -23.68 -8.25 -16.34
N PRO A 326 -23.10 -7.69 -17.42
CA PRO A 326 -22.10 -8.40 -18.23
C PRO A 326 -20.82 -8.67 -17.42
N ASN A 327 -20.09 -9.73 -17.78
CA ASN A 327 -18.85 -10.16 -17.10
C ASN A 327 -19.01 -10.54 -15.61
N THR A 328 -20.23 -10.88 -15.16
CA THR A 328 -20.50 -11.31 -13.78
C THR A 328 -20.65 -12.83 -13.64
N ALA A 329 -20.70 -13.33 -12.39
CA ALA A 329 -20.92 -14.75 -12.09
C ALA A 329 -22.21 -15.29 -12.73
N ALA A 330 -23.29 -14.51 -12.68
CA ALA A 330 -24.56 -14.86 -13.28
C ALA A 330 -24.50 -14.91 -14.81
N ALA A 331 -23.82 -13.94 -15.44
CA ALA A 331 -23.63 -13.93 -16.89
C ALA A 331 -22.84 -15.16 -17.36
N GLU A 332 -21.75 -15.51 -16.66
CA GLU A 332 -20.93 -16.69 -16.97
C GLU A 332 -21.68 -18.00 -16.72
N ALA A 333 -22.52 -18.05 -15.68
CA ALA A 333 -23.38 -19.20 -15.39
C ALA A 333 -24.55 -19.35 -16.39
N GLY A 334 -24.78 -18.35 -17.25
CA GLY A 334 -25.84 -18.38 -18.27
C GLY A 334 -27.23 -17.99 -17.76
N VAL A 335 -27.29 -17.23 -16.67
CA VAL A 335 -28.52 -16.58 -16.18
C VAL A 335 -28.99 -15.54 -17.18
N ARG A 336 -30.30 -15.42 -17.35
CA ARG A 336 -30.94 -14.49 -18.28
C ARG A 336 -32.04 -13.70 -17.56
N SER A 337 -32.39 -12.55 -18.15
CA SER A 337 -33.59 -11.82 -17.74
C SER A 337 -34.84 -12.71 -17.89
N GLY A 338 -35.74 -12.66 -16.91
CA GLY A 338 -36.93 -13.50 -16.80
C GLY A 338 -36.70 -14.85 -16.11
N ASP A 339 -35.46 -15.20 -15.74
CA ASP A 339 -35.20 -16.39 -14.93
C ASP A 339 -35.70 -16.17 -13.50
N VAL A 340 -36.35 -17.17 -12.91
CA VAL A 340 -36.72 -17.15 -11.48
C VAL A 340 -35.78 -18.06 -10.71
N ILE A 341 -34.97 -17.51 -9.82
CA ILE A 341 -34.04 -18.29 -8.99
C ILE A 341 -34.83 -18.94 -7.86
N THR A 342 -34.77 -20.26 -7.77
CA THR A 342 -35.52 -21.05 -6.77
C THR A 342 -34.65 -21.71 -5.72
N LYS A 343 -33.38 -22.00 -6.04
CA LYS A 343 -32.38 -22.48 -5.08
C LYS A 343 -31.00 -21.92 -5.36
N PHE A 344 -30.23 -21.69 -4.30
CA PHE A 344 -28.82 -21.31 -4.38
C PHE A 344 -28.02 -22.13 -3.36
N GLY A 345 -27.20 -23.06 -3.84
CA GLY A 345 -26.59 -24.11 -3.02
C GLY A 345 -27.66 -25.01 -2.41
N GLU A 346 -27.58 -25.18 -1.09
CA GLU A 346 -28.57 -25.93 -0.29
C GLU A 346 -29.77 -25.07 0.13
N PHE A 347 -29.79 -23.76 -0.18
CA PHE A 347 -30.79 -22.83 0.30
C PHE A 347 -31.93 -22.62 -0.69
N ASP A 348 -33.17 -22.68 -0.20
CA ASP A 348 -34.36 -22.30 -0.95
C ASP A 348 -34.44 -20.78 -1.10
N VAL A 349 -34.77 -20.32 -2.31
CA VAL A 349 -34.91 -18.90 -2.65
C VAL A 349 -36.35 -18.65 -3.06
N LYS A 350 -37.08 -17.89 -2.23
CA LYS A 350 -38.45 -17.47 -2.54
C LYS A 350 -38.50 -16.00 -2.93
N SER A 351 -37.64 -15.19 -2.34
CA SER A 351 -37.53 -13.75 -2.57
C SER A 351 -36.11 -13.32 -2.89
N PHE A 352 -35.93 -12.07 -3.33
CA PHE A 352 -34.59 -11.50 -3.50
C PHE A 352 -33.81 -11.41 -2.18
N ALA A 353 -34.49 -11.17 -1.06
CA ALA A 353 -33.86 -11.17 0.26
C ALA A 353 -33.32 -12.55 0.64
N ASP A 354 -34.04 -13.63 0.30
CA ASP A 354 -33.57 -15.00 0.52
C ASP A 354 -32.34 -15.31 -0.33
N LEU A 355 -32.31 -14.84 -1.59
CA LEU A 355 -31.15 -14.97 -2.45
C LEU A 355 -29.94 -14.25 -1.86
N GLN A 356 -30.11 -13.01 -1.39
CA GLN A 356 -29.05 -12.25 -0.74
C GLN A 356 -28.53 -12.97 0.51
N ALA A 357 -29.43 -13.52 1.34
CA ALA A 357 -29.06 -14.30 2.52
C ALA A 357 -28.34 -15.60 2.15
N ALA A 358 -28.78 -16.30 1.10
CA ALA A 358 -28.13 -17.51 0.60
C ALA A 358 -26.73 -17.23 0.04
N ILE A 359 -26.59 -16.13 -0.70
CA ILE A 359 -25.30 -15.66 -1.21
C ILE A 359 -24.38 -15.24 -0.05
N ALA A 360 -24.91 -14.57 0.99
CA ALA A 360 -24.12 -14.19 2.16
C ALA A 360 -23.62 -15.39 2.98
N LYS A 361 -24.35 -16.51 2.97
CA LYS A 361 -23.93 -17.78 3.60
C LYS A 361 -22.92 -18.56 2.77
N GLN A 362 -22.72 -18.18 1.52
CA GLN A 362 -21.76 -18.81 0.62
C GLN A 362 -20.57 -17.86 0.48
N THR A 363 -19.38 -18.35 0.79
CA THR A 363 -18.18 -17.57 0.56
C THR A 363 -17.99 -17.35 -0.94
N ALA A 364 -17.41 -16.22 -1.35
CA ALA A 364 -16.97 -16.00 -2.74
C ALA A 364 -15.74 -16.87 -3.10
N ALA A 365 -15.65 -18.06 -2.49
CA ALA A 365 -14.63 -19.06 -2.75
C ALA A 365 -14.83 -19.62 -4.16
N GLU A 366 -13.73 -20.05 -4.78
CA GLU A 366 -13.67 -20.62 -6.14
C GLU A 366 -14.53 -21.90 -6.34
N LYS A 367 -15.23 -22.34 -5.30
CA LYS A 367 -16.06 -23.53 -5.33
C LYS A 367 -17.32 -23.27 -6.17
N PRO A 368 -17.58 -24.09 -7.18
CA PRO A 368 -18.82 -24.03 -7.94
C PRO A 368 -20.03 -24.33 -7.04
N ILE A 369 -21.00 -23.43 -7.00
CA ILE A 369 -22.25 -23.53 -6.25
C ILE A 369 -23.38 -23.89 -7.23
N PRO A 370 -24.16 -24.95 -6.98
CA PRO A 370 -25.33 -25.25 -7.80
C PRO A 370 -26.42 -24.21 -7.56
N MET A 371 -27.05 -23.73 -8.62
CA MET A 371 -28.18 -22.79 -8.55
C MET A 371 -29.31 -23.31 -9.44
N GLN A 372 -30.52 -23.38 -8.90
CA GLN A 372 -31.69 -23.77 -9.69
C GLN A 372 -32.45 -22.53 -10.13
N ILE A 373 -32.77 -22.50 -11.42
CA ILE A 373 -33.58 -21.46 -12.03
C ILE A 373 -34.77 -22.08 -12.76
N ASN A 374 -35.88 -21.36 -12.78
CA ASN A 374 -37.01 -21.64 -13.65
C ASN A 374 -36.99 -20.65 -14.82
N ARG A 375 -36.98 -21.19 -16.03
CA ARG A 375 -36.99 -20.41 -17.27
C ARG A 375 -38.16 -20.83 -18.15
N ILE A 376 -38.88 -19.85 -18.69
CA ILE A 376 -39.91 -20.08 -19.70
C ILE A 376 -39.21 -20.34 -21.02
N VAL A 377 -39.45 -21.51 -21.62
CA VAL A 377 -38.88 -21.91 -22.90
C VAL A 377 -40.00 -22.07 -23.91
N GLU A 378 -39.78 -21.53 -25.11
CA GLU A 378 -40.66 -21.76 -26.25
C GLU A 378 -40.18 -23.03 -26.97
N GLU A 379 -41.04 -24.03 -27.02
CA GLU A 379 -40.80 -25.28 -27.76
C GLU A 379 -41.77 -25.39 -28.92
N GLN A 380 -41.24 -25.82 -30.06
CA GLN A 380 -42.04 -26.19 -31.21
C GLN A 380 -42.40 -27.67 -31.09
N VAL A 381 -43.70 -27.95 -30.97
CA VAL A 381 -44.24 -29.31 -30.94
C VAL A 381 -44.97 -29.56 -32.24
N GLU A 382 -44.56 -30.61 -32.94
CA GLU A 382 -45.32 -31.16 -34.05
C GLU A 382 -46.55 -31.88 -33.48
N VAL A 383 -47.73 -31.41 -33.87
CA VAL A 383 -49.00 -32.06 -33.55
C VAL A 383 -49.51 -32.71 -34.83
N GLU A 384 -49.65 -34.02 -34.81
CA GLU A 384 -50.32 -34.78 -35.86
C GLU A 384 -51.83 -34.68 -35.66
N LEU A 385 -52.53 -34.20 -36.69
CA LEU A 385 -53.99 -34.15 -36.69
C LEU A 385 -54.54 -35.51 -37.12
N PRO A 386 -55.59 -36.04 -36.49
CA PRO A 386 -56.24 -37.25 -36.96
C PRO A 386 -56.94 -36.97 -38.30
N ASN A 387 -56.51 -37.64 -39.36
CA ASN A 387 -57.25 -37.66 -40.63
C ASN A 387 -58.20 -38.88 -40.63
N GLU A 388 -59.47 -38.64 -40.95
CA GLU A 388 -60.32 -39.70 -41.49
C GLU A 388 -59.82 -39.98 -42.92
N GLU A 389 -59.58 -41.26 -43.22
CA GLU A 389 -59.25 -41.79 -44.55
C GLU A 389 -57.84 -41.48 -45.11
N GLY A 390 -56.86 -42.31 -44.73
CA GLY A 390 -55.83 -42.85 -45.63
C GLY A 390 -54.76 -41.93 -46.23
N GLU A 391 -54.84 -40.60 -46.09
CA GLU A 391 -53.84 -39.66 -46.62
C GLU A 391 -52.86 -39.14 -45.54
N PRO A 392 -51.59 -38.81 -45.91
CA PRO A 392 -50.57 -38.36 -44.97
C PRO A 392 -51.01 -37.10 -44.21
N THR A 393 -50.96 -37.18 -42.88
CA THR A 393 -51.42 -36.12 -41.98
C THR A 393 -50.53 -34.87 -42.08
N PRO A 394 -51.11 -33.65 -42.22
CA PRO A 394 -50.33 -32.42 -42.18
C PRO A 394 -49.81 -32.19 -40.77
N LYS A 395 -48.48 -32.14 -40.61
CA LYS A 395 -47.81 -31.84 -39.35
C LYS A 395 -47.95 -30.36 -39.03
N LEU A 396 -48.64 -30.03 -37.95
CA LEU A 396 -48.79 -28.64 -37.48
C LEU A 396 -47.71 -28.34 -36.43
N ILE A 397 -46.82 -27.38 -36.71
CA ILE A 397 -45.83 -26.91 -35.73
C ILE A 397 -46.51 -25.88 -34.82
N ARG A 398 -46.71 -26.21 -33.54
CA ARG A 398 -47.19 -25.26 -32.53
C ARG A 398 -46.06 -24.85 -31.61
N THR A 399 -45.89 -23.54 -31.42
CA THR A 399 -45.03 -23.00 -30.36
C THR A 399 -45.80 -23.03 -29.03
N ILE A 400 -45.30 -23.79 -28.07
CA ILE A 400 -45.83 -23.84 -26.71
C ILE A 400 -44.82 -23.23 -25.74
N ARG A 401 -45.30 -22.49 -24.73
CA ARG A 401 -44.48 -21.99 -23.63
C ARG A 401 -44.55 -22.97 -22.48
N ARG A 402 -43.40 -23.53 -22.08
CA ARG A 402 -43.28 -24.40 -20.91
C ARG A 402 -42.24 -23.84 -19.95
N GLN A 403 -42.54 -23.88 -18.66
CA GLN A 403 -41.57 -23.58 -17.62
C GLN A 403 -40.71 -24.82 -17.39
N LYS A 404 -39.40 -24.69 -17.55
CA LYS A 404 -38.42 -25.74 -17.23
C LYS A 404 -37.49 -25.27 -16.14
N THR A 405 -37.10 -26.21 -15.27
CA THR A 405 -36.09 -25.99 -14.24
C THR A 405 -34.72 -26.37 -14.80
N PHE A 406 -33.74 -25.48 -14.63
CA PHE A 406 -32.35 -25.70 -15.00
C PHE A 406 -31.49 -25.62 -13.75
N THR A 407 -30.49 -26.51 -13.66
CA THR A 407 -29.43 -26.41 -12.66
C THR A 407 -28.22 -25.79 -13.33
N LEU A 408 -27.86 -24.59 -12.90
CA LEU A 408 -26.66 -23.87 -13.32
C LEU A 408 -25.58 -24.04 -12.26
N THR A 409 -24.33 -23.91 -12.70
CA THR A 409 -23.19 -23.89 -11.79
C THR A 409 -22.63 -22.47 -11.75
N VAL A 410 -22.66 -21.86 -10.57
CA VAL A 410 -22.25 -20.48 -10.37
C VAL A 410 -20.95 -20.47 -9.57
N LYS A 411 -19.97 -19.70 -10.03
CA LYS A 411 -18.82 -19.33 -9.21
C LYS A 411 -19.01 -17.88 -8.82
N LEU A 412 -19.33 -17.62 -7.55
CA LEU A 412 -19.51 -16.25 -7.07
C LEU A 412 -18.23 -15.47 -7.34
N LYS A 413 -18.37 -14.32 -8.00
CA LYS A 413 -17.24 -13.42 -8.21
C LYS A 413 -17.10 -12.57 -6.97
N ARG A 414 -15.85 -12.18 -6.70
CA ARG A 414 -15.58 -11.22 -5.64
C ARG A 414 -15.96 -9.80 -6.08
N GLN A 415 -15.71 -9.44 -7.35
CA GLN A 415 -15.91 -8.09 -7.90
C GLN A 415 -17.26 -7.42 -7.60
N PHE A 416 -17.21 -6.25 -6.97
CA PHE A 416 -18.17 -5.15 -7.14
C PHE A 416 -17.55 -4.15 -8.14
N PRO A 417 -18.36 -3.46 -8.99
CA PRO A 417 -17.88 -2.44 -9.93
C PRO A 417 -17.10 -1.29 -9.27
#